data_AF-A0A848ZHH9-F1
#
_entry.id   AF-A0A848ZHH9-F1
#
_cell.length_a   1.000
_cell.length_b   1.000
_cell.length_c   1.000
_cell.angle_alpha   90.00
_cell.angle_beta   90.00
_cell.angle_gamma   90.00
#
_symmetry.space_group_name_H-M   'P 1'
#
loop_
_entity.id
_entity.type
_entity.pdbx_description
1 polymer ?
#
loop_
_entity_poly.entity_id
_entity_poly.type
_entity_poly.pdbx_seq_one_letter_code
_entity_poly.pdbx_strand_id
1 'polypeptide(L)' 'FKPILLTALAAMIGAAFILADPIFQGLAISLLFGLASSTALTVLVIPAIYVVLRDDGQPLPPKTKPGAAPTPAA' A
#
# COMPACT_ATOMS: atom_id res chain seq x y z
N PHE A 1 -2.50 -5.31 -1.04
CA PHE A 1 -3.23 -5.31 0.25
C PHE A 1 -3.06 -6.60 1.05
N LYS A 2 -3.32 -7.78 0.47
CA LYS A 2 -3.28 -9.07 1.21
C LYS A 2 -2.04 -9.27 2.12
N PRO A 3 -0.79 -9.06 1.67
CA PRO A 3 0.39 -9.28 2.52
C PRO A 3 0.55 -8.26 3.65
N ILE A 4 0.27 -6.96 3.40
CA ILE A 4 0.40 -5.89 4.42
C ILE A 4 -0.59 -6.10 5.57
N LEU A 5 -1.80 -6.57 5.26
CA LEU A 5 -2.79 -6.85 6.29
C LEU A 5 -2.36 -8.03 7.17
N LEU A 6 -1.77 -9.07 6.57
CA LEU A 6 -1.25 -10.23 7.29
C LEU A 6 -0.07 -9.85 8.19
N THR A 7 0.85 -8.98 7.74
CA THR A 7 1.96 -8.50 8.58
C THR A 7 1.48 -7.64 9.74
N ALA A 8 0.51 -6.75 9.49
CA ALA A 8 -0.05 -5.91 10.54
C ALA A 8 -0.78 -6.74 11.61
N LEU A 9 -1.55 -7.75 11.21
CA LEU A 9 -2.23 -8.67 12.13
C LEU A 9 -1.24 -9.46 12.98
N ALA A 10 -0.17 -10.02 12.38
CA ALA A 10 0.86 -10.74 13.13
C ALA A 10 1.50 -9.85 14.21
N ALA A 11 1.83 -8.60 13.87
CA ALA A 11 2.40 -7.64 14.82
C ALA A 11 1.40 -7.21 15.91
N MET A 12 0.12 -6.97 15.55
CA MET A 12 -0.92 -6.63 16.54
C MET A 12 -1.16 -7.76 17.53
N ILE A 13 -1.12 -9.02 17.10
CA ILE A 13 -1.25 -10.18 17.99
C ILE A 13 -0.05 -10.24 18.96
N GLY A 14 1.17 -9.99 18.48
CA GLY A 14 2.35 -9.90 19.35
C GLY A 14 2.25 -8.78 20.38
N ALA A 15 1.78 -7.60 19.96
CA ALA A 15 1.60 -6.45 20.86
C ALA A 15 0.49 -6.70 21.90
N ALA A 16 -0.60 -7.37 21.51
CA ALA A 16 -1.70 -7.73 22.40
C ALA A 16 -1.26 -8.70 23.51
N PHE A 17 -0.32 -9.62 23.22
CA PHE A 17 0.24 -10.52 24.23
C PHE A 17 1.05 -9.78 25.30
N ILE A 18 1.82 -8.76 24.90
CA ILE A 18 2.69 -7.98 25.80
C ILE A 18 1.85 -7.05 26.72
N LEU A 19 0.61 -6.75 26.35
CA LEU A 19 -0.31 -5.91 27.13
C LEU A 19 -0.69 -6.51 28.49
N ALA A 20 -0.56 -7.83 28.65
CA ALA A 20 -0.84 -8.53 29.91
C ALA A 20 0.17 -8.19 31.02
N ASP A 21 1.37 -7.71 30.65
CA ASP A 21 2.41 -7.37 31.61
C ASP A 21 2.39 -5.87 31.94
N PRO A 22 2.19 -5.47 33.21
CA PRO A 22 2.05 -4.07 33.63
C PRO A 22 3.26 -3.17 33.27
N ILE A 23 4.44 -3.79 33.10
CA ILE A 23 5.68 -3.10 32.75
C ILE A 23 5.65 -2.53 31.33
N PHE A 24 4.96 -3.21 30.40
CA PHE A 24 4.99 -2.88 28.98
C PHE A 24 3.67 -2.33 28.44
N GLN A 25 2.68 -2.07 29.31
CA GLN A 25 1.36 -1.59 28.89
C GLN A 25 1.42 -0.30 28.06
N GLY A 26 2.22 0.70 28.48
CA GLY A 26 2.36 1.95 27.74
C GLY A 26 2.97 1.75 26.35
N LEU A 27 3.95 0.85 26.23
CA LEU A 27 4.58 0.47 24.97
C LEU A 27 3.59 -0.27 24.07
N ALA A 28 2.89 -1.27 24.60
CA ALA A 28 1.95 -2.10 23.86
C ALA A 28 0.81 -1.27 23.26
N ILE A 29 0.24 -0.33 24.02
CA ILE A 29 -0.81 0.58 23.54
C ILE A 29 -0.26 1.48 22.42
N SER A 30 0.91 2.08 22.62
CA SER A 30 1.54 2.95 21.62
C SER A 30 1.85 2.20 20.32
N LEU A 31 2.29 0.94 20.44
CA LEU A 31 2.62 0.11 19.29
C LEU A 31 1.37 -0.38 18.56
N LEU A 32 0.31 -0.78 19.27
CA LEU A 32 -0.97 -1.14 18.66
C LEU A 32 -1.58 0.03 17.88
N PHE A 33 -1.69 1.19 18.54
CA PHE A 33 -2.32 2.36 17.95
C PHE A 33 -1.46 2.95 16.82
N GLY A 34 -0.14 3.02 17.03
CA GLY A 34 0.83 3.49 16.05
C GLY A 34 0.88 2.58 14.82
N LEU A 35 0.86 1.26 15.01
CA LEU A 35 0.88 0.29 13.90
C LEU A 35 -0.44 0.29 13.13
N ALA A 36 -1.58 0.32 13.83
CA ALA A 36 -2.88 0.45 13.17
C ALA A 36 -2.97 1.74 12.35
N SER A 37 -2.59 2.88 12.95
CA SER A 37 -2.60 4.19 12.29
C SER A 37 -1.60 4.26 11.13
N SER A 38 -0.38 3.74 11.29
CA SER A 38 0.65 3.71 10.24
C SER A 38 0.25 2.81 9.07
N THR A 39 -0.43 1.70 9.33
CA THR A 39 -0.97 0.83 8.27
C THR A 39 -2.04 1.54 7.46
N ALA A 40 -2.99 2.21 8.13
CA ALA A 40 -4.02 3.01 7.46
C ALA A 40 -3.41 4.18 6.67
N LEU A 41 -2.46 4.90 7.29
CA LEU A 41 -1.73 5.98 6.66
C LEU A 41 -0.98 5.48 5.42
N THR A 42 -0.29 4.35 5.49
CA THR A 42 0.47 3.78 4.37
C THR A 42 -0.45 3.44 3.20
N VAL A 43 -1.62 2.87 3.47
CA VAL A 43 -2.62 2.55 2.44
C VAL A 43 -3.12 3.81 1.72
N LEU A 44 -3.13 4.97 2.39
CA LEU A 44 -3.59 6.23 1.83
C LEU A 44 -2.44 7.06 1.21
N VAL A 45 -1.29 7.10 1.86
CA VAL A 45 -0.10 7.88 1.47
C VAL A 45 0.56 7.32 0.21
N ILE A 46 0.72 5.99 0.10
CA ILE A 46 1.31 5.38 -1.10
C ILE A 46 0.55 5.79 -2.37
N PRO A 47 -0.78 5.64 -2.48
CA PRO A 47 -1.51 6.06 -3.66
C PRO A 47 -1.56 7.59 -3.81
N ALA A 48 -1.63 8.36 -2.71
CA ALA A 48 -1.60 9.82 -2.80
C ALA A 48 -0.29 10.33 -3.43
N ILE A 49 0.85 9.85 -2.95
CA ILE A 49 2.17 10.19 -3.53
C ILE A 49 2.28 9.68 -4.96
N TYR A 50 1.77 8.47 -5.23
CA TYR A 50 1.79 7.91 -6.58
C TYR A 50 1.02 8.78 -7.58
N VAL A 51 -0.15 9.30 -7.20
CA VAL A 51 -0.93 10.18 -8.06
C VAL A 51 -0.19 11.48 -8.29
N VAL A 52 0.30 12.13 -7.23
CA VAL A 52 1.03 13.41 -7.34
C VAL A 52 2.27 13.30 -8.21
N LEU A 53 3.06 12.23 -8.05
CA LEU A 53 4.29 12.01 -8.84
C LEU A 53 3.98 11.50 -10.25
N ARG A 54 2.95 10.68 -10.44
CA ARG A 54 2.56 10.17 -11.77
C ARG A 54 1.88 11.23 -12.63
N ASP A 55 1.39 12.31 -12.03
CA ASP A 55 0.81 13.45 -12.74
C ASP A 55 1.83 14.28 -13.53
N ASP A 56 3.13 13.89 -13.54
CA ASP A 56 4.18 14.43 -14.42
C ASP A 56 3.98 14.11 -15.92
N GLY A 57 2.74 13.89 -16.37
CA GLY A 57 2.34 14.11 -17.76
C GLY A 57 2.74 13.05 -18.79
N GLN A 58 3.08 11.81 -18.42
CA GLN A 58 3.34 10.76 -19.42
C GLN A 58 2.03 10.38 -20.14
N PRO A 59 1.87 10.74 -21.43
CA PRO A 59 0.68 10.41 -22.19
C PRO A 59 0.56 8.90 -22.26
N LEU A 60 -0.64 8.37 -22.04
CA LEU A 60 -0.90 6.94 -22.24
C LEU A 60 -0.36 6.55 -23.63
N PRO A 61 0.52 5.54 -23.74
CA PRO A 61 1.05 5.13 -25.03
C PRO A 61 -0.12 4.82 -25.97
N PRO A 62 -0.11 5.36 -27.20
CA PRO A 62 -1.23 5.26 -28.11
C PRO A 62 -1.60 3.78 -28.28
N LYS A 63 -2.89 3.46 -28.12
CA LYS A 63 -3.42 2.14 -28.45
C LYS A 63 -3.33 1.95 -29.96
N THR A 64 -2.16 1.51 -30.44
CA THR A 64 -2.00 1.06 -31.82
C THR A 64 -2.84 -0.20 -31.99
N LYS A 65 -3.96 -0.07 -32.71
CA LYS A 65 -4.79 -1.20 -33.12
C LYS A 65 -3.92 -2.18 -33.92
N PRO A 66 -3.72 -3.42 -33.46
CA PRO A 66 -3.08 -4.45 -34.28
C PRO A 66 -4.06 -4.78 -35.42
N GLY A 67 -3.78 -4.30 -36.63
CA GLY A 67 -4.64 -4.59 -37.78
C GLY A 67 -4.52 -3.66 -38.97
N ALA A 68 -3.88 -2.50 -38.86
CA ALA A 68 -3.54 -1.70 -40.04
C ALA A 68 -2.25 -2.23 -40.68
N ALA A 69 -2.28 -3.48 -41.14
CA ALA A 69 -1.25 -3.98 -42.03
C ALA A 69 -1.37 -3.23 -43.37
N PRO A 70 -0.27 -2.74 -43.97
CA PRO A 70 -0.31 -2.19 -45.31
C PRO A 70 -0.74 -3.30 -46.28
N THR A 71 -1.85 -3.08 -46.98
CA THR A 71 -2.24 -3.85 -48.17
C THR A 71 -1.01 -3.92 -49.09
N PRO A 72 -0.58 -5.12 -49.52
CA PRO A 72 0.51 -5.24 -50.48
C PRO A 72 0.09 -4.52 -51.75
N ALA A 73 0.88 -3.54 -52.19
CA ALA A 73 0.77 -2.97 -53.52
C ALA A 73 0.93 -4.11 -54.53
N ALA A 74 -0.14 -4.41 -55.26
CA ALA A 74 -0.20 -5.30 -56.40
C ALA A 74 -0.28 -4.46 -57.68
#